data_AF-A0A7K8VIA7-F1
#
_entry.id   AF-A0A7K8VIA7-F1
#
_cell.length_a   1.000
_cell.length_b   1.000
_cell.length_c   1.000
_cell.angle_alpha   90.00
_cell.angle_beta   90.00
_cell.angle_gamma   90.00
#
_symmetry.space_group_name_H-M   'P 1'
#
loop_
_entity.id
_entity.type
_entity.pdbx_description
1 polymer ?
#
loop_
_entity_poly.entity_id
_entity_poly.type
_entity_poly.pdbx_seq_one_letter_code
_entity_poly.pdbx_strand_id
1 'polypeptide(L)' 'LQAVLENITNETAHALDLLADQVTQMRTAIFQHRMVLDYLLAEEGGVCSKL' A
#
# COMPACT_ATOMS: atom_id res chain seq x y z
N LEU A 1 12.61 -9.21 -32.87
CA LEU A 1 12.31 -9.90 -31.59
C LEU A 1 12.87 -9.14 -30.39
N GLN A 2 14.17 -8.79 -30.38
CA GLN A 2 14.82 -8.08 -29.26
C GLN A 2 14.14 -6.78 -28.85
N ALA A 3 13.81 -5.89 -29.80
CA ALA A 3 13.12 -4.63 -29.49
C ALA A 3 11.71 -4.82 -28.88
N VAL A 4 11.01 -5.89 -29.25
CA VAL A 4 9.69 -6.21 -28.68
C VAL A 4 9.83 -6.68 -27.23
N LEU A 5 10.83 -7.52 -26.96
CA LEU A 5 11.12 -7.96 -25.60
C LEU A 5 11.53 -6.78 -24.71
N GLU A 6 12.39 -5.89 -25.20
CA GLU A 6 12.81 -4.69 -24.50
C GLU A 6 11.63 -3.76 -24.17
N ASN A 7 10.71 -3.57 -25.13
CA ASN A 7 9.50 -2.78 -24.88
C ASN A 7 8.63 -3.40 -23.78
N ILE A 8 8.36 -4.71 -23.86
CA ILE A 8 7.56 -5.42 -22.85
C ILE A 8 8.22 -5.33 -21.47
N THR A 9 9.54 -5.51 -21.38
CA THR A 9 10.25 -5.42 -20.09
C THR A 9 10.19 -4.02 -19.51
N ASN A 10 10.35 -2.98 -20.34
CA ASN A 10 10.30 -1.59 -19.89
C ASN A 10 8.89 -1.18 -19.42
N GLU A 11 7.86 -1.54 -20.19
CA GLU A 11 6.45 -1.30 -19.81
C GLU A 11 6.08 -2.06 -18.53
N THR A 12 6.54 -3.31 -18.39
CA THR A 12 6.31 -4.11 -17.18
C THR A 12 7.00 -3.49 -15.96
N ALA A 13 8.26 -3.06 -16.11
CA ALA A 13 9.00 -2.41 -15.04
C ALA A 13 8.30 -1.11 -14.60
N HIS A 14 7.87 -0.29 -15.55
CA HIS A 14 7.13 0.93 -15.26
C HIS A 14 5.80 0.66 -14.54
N ALA A 15 5.05 -0.36 -14.95
CA ALA A 15 3.81 -0.75 -14.27
C ALA A 15 4.07 -1.22 -12.83
N LEU A 16 5.15 -1.95 -12.59
CA LEU A 16 5.54 -2.39 -11.24
C LEU A 16 5.93 -1.21 -10.34
N ASP A 17 6.63 -0.21 -10.88
CA ASP A 17 6.97 1.01 -10.14
C ASP A 17 5.70 1.77 -9.72
N LEU A 18 4.74 1.95 -10.63
CA LEU A 18 3.46 2.59 -10.33
C LEU A 18 2.67 1.80 -9.26
N LEU A 19 2.69 0.47 -9.30
CA LEU A 19 2.07 -0.37 -8.27
C LEU A 19 2.78 -0.22 -6.92
N ALA A 20 4.11 -0.15 -6.90
CA ALA A 20 4.88 0.03 -5.68
C ALA A 20 4.57 1.39 -5.01
N ASP A 21 4.45 2.45 -5.80
CA ASP A 21 4.03 3.77 -5.33
C ASP A 21 2.61 3.72 -4.75
N GLN A 22 1.66 3.10 -5.47
CA GLN A 22 0.29 2.97 -5.01
C GLN A 22 0.18 2.18 -3.70
N VAL A 23 0.89 1.05 -3.60
CA VAL A 23 0.94 0.22 -2.38
C VAL A 23 1.51 1.03 -1.22
N THR A 24 2.55 1.83 -1.45
CA THR A 24 3.16 2.68 -0.42
C THR A 24 2.19 3.75 0.08
N GLN A 25 1.45 4.40 -0.81
CA GLN A 25 0.42 5.38 -0.45
C GLN A 25 -0.72 4.72 0.35
N MET A 26 -1.22 3.58 -0.12
CA MET A 26 -2.26 2.83 0.56
C MET A 26 -1.83 2.37 1.95
N ARG A 27 -0.62 1.83 2.09
CA ARG A 27 -0.07 1.42 3.38
C ARG A 27 -0.02 2.59 4.36
N THR A 28 0.39 3.77 3.89
CA THR A 28 0.45 4.99 4.71
C THR A 28 -0.93 5.39 5.20
N ALA A 29 -1.93 5.42 4.30
CA ALA A 29 -3.32 5.73 4.67
C ALA A 29 -3.91 4.70 5.65
N ILE A 30 -3.65 3.40 5.44
CA ILE A 30 -4.09 2.33 6.34
C ILE A 30 -3.49 2.52 7.74
N PHE A 31 -2.20 2.85 7.86
CA PHE A 31 -1.59 3.10 9.16
C PHE A 31 -2.15 4.35 9.84
N GLN A 32 -2.40 5.42 9.10
CA GLN A 32 -3.07 6.61 9.65
C GLN A 32 -4.47 6.27 10.18
N HIS A 33 -5.28 5.53 9.43
CA HIS A 33 -6.59 5.09 9.89
C HIS A 33 -6.50 4.19 11.11
N ARG A 34 -5.52 3.27 11.14
CA ARG A 34 -5.28 2.40 12.29
C ARG A 34 -5.00 3.21 13.56
N MET A 35 -4.13 4.21 13.47
CA MET A 35 -3.83 5.09 14.60
C MET A 35 -5.07 5.84 15.10
N VAL A 36 -5.88 6.39 14.19
CA VAL A 36 -7.14 7.07 14.54
C VAL A 36 -8.10 6.11 15.25
N LEU A 37 -8.24 4.89 14.73
CA LEU A 37 -9.09 3.87 15.34
C LEU A 37 -8.57 3.42 16.70
N ASP A 38 -7.26 3.23 16.88
CA ASP A 38 -6.67 2.90 18.17
C ASP A 38 -6.90 4.02 19.20
N TYR A 39 -6.85 5.29 18.79
CA TYR A 39 -7.20 6.42 19.66
C TYR A 39 -8.68 6.42 20.05
N LEU A 40 -9.58 6.24 19.08
CA LEU A 40 -11.03 6.23 19.33
C LEU A 40 -11.46 5.05 20.21
N LEU A 41 -10.68 3.97 20.21
CA LEU A 41 -10.98 2.73 20.93
C LEU A 41 -10.05 2.51 22.12
N ALA A 42 -9.42 3.57 22.63
CA ALA A 42 -8.42 3.47 23.69
C ALA A 42 -8.98 2.83 24.97
N GLU A 43 -10.25 3.07 25.31
CA GLU A 43 -10.90 2.46 26.47
C GLU A 43 -11.17 0.97 26.29
N GLU A 44 -11.34 0.51 25.05
CA GLU A 44 -11.47 -0.90 24.68
C GLU A 44 -10.12 -1.59 24.37
N GLY A 45 -8.99 -0.93 24.65
CA GLY A 45 -7.65 -1.46 24.41
C GLY A 45 -7.14 -1.31 22.97
N GLY A 46 -7.79 -0.47 22.17
CA GLY A 46 -7.47 -0.23 20.76
C GLY A 46 -8.19 -1.18 19.81
N VAL A 47 -8.01 -0.97 18.51
CA VAL A 47 -8.79 -1.68 17.49
C VAL A 47 -8.43 -3.17 17.35
N CYS A 48 -7.25 -3.63 17.84
CA CYS A 48 -6.93 -5.07 17.90
C CYS A 48 -7.55 -5.78 19.12
N SER A 49 -7.86 -5.06 20.19
CA SER A 49 -8.45 -5.65 21.39
C SER A 49 -9.97 -5.58 21.38
N LYS A 50 -10.54 -4.64 20.61
CA LYS A 50 -11.98 -4.53 20.37
C LYS A 50 -12.53 -5.54 19.36
N LEU A 51 -11.78 -5.80 18.27
CA LEU A 51 -12.14 -6.81 17.25
C LEU A 51 -11.92 -8.22 17.80
#